data_AF-A0A371D3N0-F1
#
_entry.id   AF-A0A371D3N0-F1
#
_cell.length_a   1.000
_cell.length_b   1.000
_cell.length_c   1.000
_cell.angle_alpha   90.00
_cell.angle_beta   90.00
_cell.angle_gamma   90.00
#
_symmetry.space_group_name_H-M   'P 1'
#
loop_
_entity.id
_entity.type
_entity.pdbx_description
1 polymer ?
#
loop_
_entity_poly.entity_id
_entity_poly.type
_entity_poly.pdbx_seq_one_letter_code
_entity_poly.pdbx_strand_id
1 'polypeptide(L)'
;MSTSSTSHSVESSESSRSLLVLLPDKIDIEEEARFYDDISASTVGEDNYPYGQPDSPPRSPPAAQSVFSNDIWLGDNSGESTAFARDVEIAGWTSVGDKREGAYTVYDCVIKTKEGAPIHALKRYSAFAQLDARLRATLPSHQQPYIPALPPKFPFAKFRPTFLDRRRRQLQHWLAGILLHPEIGGCQAVREWVMDRS
;
A
#
# COMPACT_ATOMS: atom_id res chain seq x y z
N MET A 1 43.27 50.11 46.17
CA MET A 1 43.53 50.69 44.84
C MET A 1 43.61 49.50 43.88
N SER A 2 42.49 49.09 43.28
CA SER A 2 42.09 49.38 41.87
C SER A 2 43.14 48.78 40.90
N THR A 3 42.88 47.83 39.99
CA THR A 3 41.81 47.68 38.97
C THR A 3 41.85 46.26 38.32
N SER A 4 40.69 45.71 37.94
CA SER A 4 40.27 45.09 36.63
C SER A 4 41.29 44.28 35.78
N SER A 5 41.02 43.22 35.01
CA SER A 5 39.82 42.71 34.31
C SER A 5 40.05 41.26 33.81
N THR A 6 38.94 40.56 33.55
CA THR A 6 38.74 39.26 32.88
C THR A 6 39.38 39.11 31.49
N SER A 7 39.94 37.92 31.19
CA SER A 7 39.97 37.33 29.84
C SER A 7 40.15 35.80 29.90
N HIS A 8 39.08 35.04 29.69
CA HIS A 8 39.16 33.63 29.26
C HIS A 8 38.79 33.58 27.78
N SER A 9 39.75 33.16 26.95
CA SER A 9 39.58 33.00 25.51
C SER A 9 38.85 31.70 25.15
N VAL A 10 38.16 31.77 24.01
CA VAL A 10 37.19 30.84 23.41
C VAL A 10 37.88 29.91 22.39
N GLU A 11 37.17 28.82 22.03
CA GLU A 11 37.31 27.97 20.83
C GLU A 11 38.43 26.91 20.82
N SER A 12 38.24 25.70 20.27
CA SER A 12 37.26 25.23 19.29
C SER A 12 37.15 23.69 19.35
N SER A 13 35.91 23.20 19.26
CA SER A 13 35.53 21.79 19.15
C SER A 13 36.20 21.09 17.96
N GLU A 14 36.78 19.92 18.23
CA GLU A 14 37.37 19.05 17.22
C GLU A 14 36.40 18.72 16.09
N SER A 15 36.88 19.03 14.89
CA SER A 15 36.22 18.89 13.61
C SER A 15 35.86 17.43 13.31
N SER A 16 34.58 17.09 13.53
CA SER A 16 33.95 15.90 12.96
C SER A 16 33.73 16.09 11.45
N ARG A 17 34.80 16.05 10.67
CA ARG A 17 34.76 15.99 9.21
C ARG A 17 35.65 14.86 8.72
N SER A 18 35.09 13.67 8.57
CA SER A 18 35.47 12.71 7.51
C SER A 18 34.76 11.38 7.71
N LEU A 19 33.51 11.30 7.24
CA LEU A 19 32.91 10.02 6.83
C LEU A 19 31.83 10.27 5.78
N LEU A 20 32.21 11.02 4.74
CA LEU A 20 31.47 11.03 3.49
C LEU A 20 32.04 9.89 2.64
N VAL A 21 31.43 8.71 2.76
CA VAL A 21 31.68 7.60 1.84
C VAL A 21 31.10 8.01 0.49
N LEU A 22 31.98 8.24 -0.50
CA LEU A 22 31.63 8.44 -1.90
C LEU A 22 30.90 7.18 -2.39
N LEU A 23 29.57 7.23 -2.45
CA LEU A 23 28.79 6.21 -3.14
C LEU A 23 29.15 6.28 -4.63
N PRO A 24 29.42 5.15 -5.31
CA PRO A 24 29.81 5.15 -6.71
C PRO A 24 28.71 5.79 -7.59
N ASP A 25 29.13 6.67 -8.50
CA ASP A 25 28.30 7.54 -9.35
C ASP A 25 27.47 6.82 -10.44
N LYS A 26 27.44 5.49 -10.42
CA LYS A 26 26.74 4.67 -11.42
C LYS A 26 26.01 3.55 -10.72
N ILE A 27 24.74 3.79 -10.41
CA ILE A 27 23.80 2.75 -10.01
C ILE A 27 23.44 1.97 -11.28
N ASP A 28 23.83 0.70 -11.32
CA ASP A 28 23.37 -0.24 -12.34
C ASP A 28 21.87 -0.47 -12.12
N ILE A 29 21.06 0.07 -13.04
CA ILE A 29 19.60 0.09 -12.95
C ILE A 29 19.02 -1.33 -13.02
N GLU A 30 19.72 -2.25 -13.68
CA GLU A 30 19.26 -3.62 -13.84
C GLU A 30 19.64 -4.48 -12.64
N GLU A 31 20.83 -4.29 -12.08
CA GLU A 31 21.24 -4.92 -10.83
C GLU A 31 20.40 -4.42 -9.64
N GLU A 32 20.08 -3.12 -9.61
CA GLU A 32 19.19 -2.54 -8.60
C GLU A 32 17.76 -3.10 -8.73
N ALA A 33 17.24 -3.26 -9.95
CA ALA A 33 15.93 -3.88 -10.18
C ALA A 33 15.91 -5.35 -9.69
N ARG A 34 16.97 -6.11 -9.95
CA ARG A 34 17.12 -7.48 -9.44
C ARG A 34 17.21 -7.51 -7.92
N PHE A 35 17.91 -6.55 -7.31
CA PHE A 35 17.98 -6.42 -5.84
C PHE A 35 16.61 -6.10 -5.23
N TYR A 36 15.78 -5.28 -5.90
CA TYR A 36 14.41 -5.05 -5.45
C TYR A 36 13.50 -6.27 -5.64
N ASP A 37 13.67 -7.04 -6.71
CA ASP A 37 12.95 -8.30 -6.89
C ASP A 37 13.34 -9.30 -5.79
N ASP A 38 14.63 -9.42 -5.48
CA ASP A 38 15.19 -10.31 -4.45
C ASP A 38 14.82 -9.90 -3.01
N ILE A 39 14.86 -8.60 -2.66
CA ILE A 39 14.35 -8.11 -1.36
C ILE A 39 12.84 -8.30 -1.28
N SER A 40 12.11 -8.00 -2.36
CA SER A 40 10.67 -8.21 -2.35
C SER A 40 10.32 -9.69 -2.20
N ALA A 41 11.11 -10.60 -2.77
CA ALA A 41 10.99 -12.04 -2.64
C ALA A 41 11.37 -12.55 -1.24
N SER A 42 12.41 -12.00 -0.61
CA SER A 42 12.83 -12.38 0.75
C SER A 42 11.84 -11.95 1.83
N THR A 43 11.05 -10.88 1.61
CA THR A 43 9.89 -10.56 2.47
C THR A 43 8.67 -11.47 2.24
N VAL A 44 8.67 -12.32 1.22
CA VAL A 44 7.65 -13.37 1.01
C VAL A 44 8.00 -14.65 1.81
N GLY A 45 9.11 -14.65 2.56
CA GLY A 45 9.57 -15.80 3.32
C GLY A 45 8.93 -16.02 4.70
N GLU A 46 8.25 -15.03 5.28
CA GLU A 46 7.66 -15.17 6.64
C GLU A 46 6.16 -14.88 6.76
N ASP A 47 5.51 -14.39 5.70
CA ASP A 47 4.05 -14.20 5.70
C ASP A 47 3.40 -15.15 4.69
N ASN A 48 2.65 -16.11 5.24
CA ASN A 48 1.84 -17.11 4.54
C ASN A 48 0.78 -16.46 3.62
N TYR A 49 1.17 -16.07 2.40
CA TYR A 49 0.26 -15.73 1.31
C TYR A 49 -0.19 -17.04 0.63
N PRO A 50 -1.49 -17.40 0.63
CA PRO A 50 -1.95 -18.69 0.09
C PRO A 50 -2.05 -18.72 -1.46
N TYR A 51 -1.27 -17.91 -2.17
CA TYR A 51 -1.24 -17.95 -3.64
C TYR A 51 0.19 -17.94 -4.19
N GLY A 52 0.62 -19.12 -4.64
CA GLY A 52 1.54 -19.30 -5.77
C GLY A 52 3.03 -19.40 -5.47
N GLN A 53 3.49 -20.58 -5.04
CA GLN A 53 4.85 -21.03 -5.39
C GLN A 53 4.84 -21.56 -6.83
N PRO A 54 5.70 -21.08 -7.74
CA PRO A 54 6.07 -21.82 -8.93
C PRO A 54 7.13 -22.87 -8.52
N ASP A 55 7.19 -24.00 -9.24
CA ASP A 55 8.17 -25.09 -9.06
C ASP A 55 7.84 -26.21 -8.06
N SER A 56 6.64 -26.77 -8.19
CA SER A 56 6.44 -28.20 -7.94
C SER A 56 5.85 -28.86 -9.19
N PRO A 57 6.41 -29.99 -9.69
CA PRO A 57 5.75 -30.77 -10.74
C PRO A 57 4.36 -31.19 -10.24
N PRO A 58 3.30 -31.08 -11.06
CA PRO A 58 1.97 -31.47 -10.61
C PRO A 58 1.98 -32.96 -10.28
N ARG A 59 1.83 -33.29 -9.01
CA ARG A 59 1.56 -34.65 -8.56
C ARG A 59 0.15 -34.97 -9.04
N SER A 60 0.03 -35.76 -10.10
CA SER A 60 -1.25 -36.15 -10.68
C SER A 60 -2.20 -36.62 -9.57
N PRO A 61 -3.35 -35.97 -9.36
CA PRO A 61 -4.36 -36.49 -8.44
C PRO A 61 -4.86 -37.84 -8.94
N PRO A 62 -5.14 -38.83 -8.06
CA PRO A 62 -5.86 -40.02 -8.47
C PRO A 62 -7.19 -39.59 -9.09
N ALA A 63 -7.52 -40.15 -10.25
CA ALA A 63 -8.67 -39.80 -11.07
C ALA A 63 -9.93 -39.60 -10.21
N ALA A 64 -10.35 -38.35 -10.05
CA ALA A 64 -11.63 -38.03 -9.44
C ALA A 64 -12.71 -38.65 -10.32
N GLN A 65 -13.39 -39.67 -9.80
CA GLN A 65 -14.54 -40.26 -10.45
C GLN A 65 -15.59 -39.16 -10.60
N SER A 66 -15.95 -38.84 -11.84
CA SER A 66 -16.98 -37.86 -12.17
C SER A 66 -18.32 -38.37 -11.64
N VAL A 67 -18.70 -37.94 -10.44
CA VAL A 67 -20.06 -38.09 -9.95
C VAL A 67 -20.83 -36.93 -10.55
N PHE A 68 -21.68 -37.27 -11.52
CA PHE A 68 -22.70 -36.45 -12.17
C PHE A 68 -22.95 -35.10 -11.49
N SER A 69 -22.52 -34.03 -12.17
CA SER A 69 -22.78 -32.65 -11.78
C SER A 69 -24.24 -32.33 -12.08
N ASN A 70 -25.14 -32.81 -11.21
CA ASN A 70 -26.48 -32.26 -11.15
C ASN A 70 -26.37 -30.84 -10.60
N ASP A 71 -26.75 -29.91 -11.46
CA ASP A 71 -27.20 -28.57 -11.12
C ASP A 71 -26.20 -27.71 -10.34
N ILE A 72 -25.11 -27.28 -11.02
CA ILE A 72 -24.42 -26.05 -10.63
C ILE A 72 -25.40 -24.90 -10.93
N TRP A 73 -26.27 -24.62 -9.97
CA TRP A 73 -26.94 -23.33 -9.90
C TRP A 73 -25.84 -22.29 -9.67
N LEU A 74 -25.35 -21.66 -10.76
CA LEU A 74 -24.78 -20.32 -10.67
C LEU A 74 -25.93 -19.41 -10.27
N GLY A 75 -26.26 -19.43 -8.98
CA GLY A 75 -27.07 -18.41 -8.37
C GLY A 75 -26.47 -17.09 -8.80
N ASP A 76 -27.25 -16.34 -9.55
CA ASP A 76 -26.98 -14.97 -9.84
C ASP A 76 -26.66 -14.29 -8.51
N ASN A 77 -25.41 -13.88 -8.32
CA ASN A 77 -25.00 -12.97 -7.25
C ASN A 77 -25.59 -11.55 -7.49
N SER A 78 -26.84 -11.50 -7.96
CA SER A 78 -27.77 -10.39 -7.87
C SER A 78 -28.31 -10.24 -6.44
N GLY A 79 -27.90 -11.12 -5.51
CA GLY A 79 -28.03 -10.91 -4.09
C GLY A 79 -27.53 -9.52 -3.73
N GLU A 80 -28.39 -8.75 -3.08
CA GLU A 80 -28.23 -7.38 -2.63
C GLU A 80 -27.04 -7.28 -1.66
N SER A 81 -25.81 -7.41 -2.16
CA SER A 81 -24.58 -7.45 -1.37
C SER A 81 -24.59 -6.23 -0.47
N THR A 82 -24.58 -6.36 0.87
CA THR A 82 -24.69 -5.22 1.80
C THR A 82 -23.49 -4.27 1.74
N ALA A 83 -22.46 -4.60 0.94
CA ALA A 83 -21.28 -3.80 0.71
C ALA A 83 -21.59 -2.35 0.30
N PHE A 84 -20.73 -1.43 0.73
CA PHE A 84 -20.86 -0.01 0.41
C PHE A 84 -20.61 0.28 -1.08
N ALA A 85 -19.60 -0.39 -1.65
CA ALA A 85 -19.25 -0.29 -3.06
C ALA A 85 -19.59 -1.60 -3.79
N ARG A 86 -19.86 -1.49 -5.10
CA ARG A 86 -19.98 -2.64 -6.01
C ARG A 86 -18.67 -2.91 -6.74
N ASP A 87 -17.89 -1.87 -6.99
CA ASP A 87 -16.63 -1.97 -7.73
C ASP A 87 -15.69 -0.84 -7.33
N VAL A 88 -14.39 -1.12 -7.43
CA VAL A 88 -13.30 -0.22 -7.04
C VAL A 88 -12.13 -0.40 -8.00
N GLU A 89 -11.70 0.71 -8.57
CA GLU A 89 -10.56 0.76 -9.48
C GLU A 89 -9.63 1.91 -9.08
N ILE A 90 -8.31 1.69 -9.12
CA ILE A 90 -7.36 2.80 -9.03
C ILE A 90 -6.88 3.08 -10.45
N ALA A 91 -7.51 4.04 -11.13
CA ALA A 91 -7.34 4.29 -12.56
C ALA A 91 -5.90 4.71 -12.92
N GLY A 92 -5.23 5.41 -12.02
CA GLY A 92 -3.86 5.85 -12.23
C GLY A 92 -3.27 6.58 -11.03
N TRP A 93 -2.16 7.25 -11.27
CA TRP A 93 -1.53 8.17 -10.33
C TRP A 93 -1.27 9.51 -11.00
N THR A 94 -0.93 10.52 -10.19
CA THR A 94 -0.34 11.79 -10.64
C THR A 94 0.70 12.24 -9.62
N SER A 95 1.81 12.83 -10.09
CA SER A 95 2.80 13.49 -9.23
C SER A 95 2.43 14.95 -9.10
N VAL A 96 2.21 15.42 -7.87
CA VAL A 96 1.85 16.81 -7.55
C VAL A 96 2.99 17.46 -6.78
N GLY A 97 3.45 18.62 -7.26
CA GLY A 97 4.53 19.40 -6.64
C GLY A 97 5.71 19.66 -7.58
N ASP A 98 6.49 20.69 -7.26
CA ASP A 98 7.66 21.09 -8.06
C ASP A 98 8.89 20.25 -7.69
N LYS A 99 9.80 20.05 -8.66
CA LYS A 99 10.99 19.18 -8.55
C LYS A 99 11.98 19.59 -7.46
N ARG A 100 11.79 20.75 -6.83
CA ARG A 100 12.74 21.36 -5.89
C ARG A 100 12.52 20.93 -4.44
N GLU A 101 11.29 20.73 -4.00
CA GLU A 101 10.97 20.13 -2.69
C GLU A 101 9.45 19.94 -2.57
N GLY A 102 9.01 18.81 -2.00
CA GLY A 102 7.59 18.62 -1.66
C GLY A 102 6.71 17.91 -2.71
N ALA A 103 7.28 17.33 -3.77
CA ALA A 103 6.50 16.50 -4.69
C ALA A 103 5.97 15.21 -4.01
N TYR A 104 4.69 14.90 -4.23
CA TYR A 104 4.00 13.72 -3.72
C TYR A 104 3.14 13.04 -4.79
N THR A 105 2.90 11.75 -4.61
CA THR A 105 2.04 10.98 -5.51
C THR A 105 0.62 10.87 -4.98
N VAL A 106 -0.35 11.13 -5.86
CA VAL A 106 -1.79 10.97 -5.63
C VAL A 106 -2.30 9.85 -6.52
N TYR A 107 -3.14 8.98 -5.98
CA TYR A 107 -3.82 7.91 -6.70
C TYR A 107 -5.28 8.27 -6.95
N ASP A 108 -5.77 8.05 -8.16
CA ASP A 108 -7.18 8.26 -8.50
C ASP A 108 -7.98 6.98 -8.25
N CYS A 109 -8.76 6.97 -7.18
CA CYS A 109 -9.62 5.85 -6.80
C CYS A 109 -11.04 6.11 -7.32
N VAL A 110 -11.46 5.30 -8.28
CA VAL A 110 -12.80 5.29 -8.86
C VAL A 110 -13.63 4.25 -8.12
N ILE A 111 -14.63 4.71 -7.38
CA ILE A 111 -15.47 3.87 -6.52
C ILE A 111 -16.90 3.90 -7.06
N LYS A 112 -17.41 2.75 -7.48
CA LYS A 112 -18.80 2.60 -7.96
C LYS A 112 -19.66 2.12 -6.79
N THR A 113 -20.53 2.99 -6.30
CA THR A 113 -21.53 2.63 -5.29
C THR A 113 -22.76 2.00 -5.95
N LYS A 114 -23.68 1.44 -5.16
CA LYS A 114 -24.80 0.65 -5.69
C LYS A 114 -25.77 1.40 -6.60
N GLU A 115 -26.01 2.67 -6.29
CA GLU A 115 -27.11 3.46 -6.85
C GLU A 115 -26.64 4.84 -7.33
N GLY A 116 -25.32 5.03 -7.49
CA GLY A 116 -24.73 6.34 -7.70
C GLY A 116 -23.78 6.43 -8.90
N ALA A 117 -23.48 7.67 -9.27
CA ALA A 117 -22.36 7.97 -10.14
C ALA A 117 -21.04 7.52 -9.50
N PRO A 118 -20.02 7.12 -10.30
CA PRO A 118 -18.71 6.78 -9.78
C PRO A 118 -18.13 7.97 -9.00
N ILE A 119 -17.63 7.70 -7.79
CA ILE A 119 -16.96 8.67 -6.94
C ILE A 119 -15.47 8.60 -7.24
N HIS A 120 -14.87 9.74 -7.58
CA HIS A 120 -13.42 9.87 -7.73
C HIS A 120 -12.82 10.41 -6.43
N ALA A 121 -12.03 9.58 -5.76
CA ALA A 121 -11.29 9.93 -4.55
C ALA A 121 -9.79 9.98 -4.86
N LEU A 122 -9.24 11.19 -4.88
CA LEU A 122 -7.82 11.45 -5.08
C LEU A 122 -7.08 11.31 -3.76
N LYS A 123 -6.29 10.25 -3.57
CA LYS A 123 -5.67 9.93 -2.27
C LYS A 123 -4.18 9.66 -2.37
N ARG A 124 -3.41 10.20 -1.43
CA ARG A 124 -1.98 9.84 -1.25
C ARG A 124 -1.87 8.53 -0.50
N TYR A 125 -0.75 7.81 -0.64
CA TYR A 125 -0.49 6.59 0.12
C TYR A 125 -0.72 6.75 1.63
N SER A 126 -0.34 7.90 2.20
CA SER A 126 -0.55 8.19 3.63
C SER A 126 -2.02 8.15 4.06
N ALA A 127 -2.96 8.50 3.18
CA ALA A 127 -4.38 8.42 3.48
C ALA A 127 -4.87 6.96 3.60
N PHE A 128 -4.31 6.02 2.84
CA PHE A 128 -4.60 4.59 2.99
C PHE A 128 -4.08 4.06 4.33
N ALA A 129 -2.88 4.48 4.72
CA ALA A 129 -2.30 4.12 6.02
C ALA A 129 -3.11 4.67 7.20
N GLN A 130 -3.65 5.88 7.08
CA GLN A 130 -4.55 6.45 8.08
C GLN A 130 -5.88 5.68 8.15
N LEU A 131 -6.44 5.26 7.00
CA LEU A 131 -7.63 4.42 6.98
C LEU A 131 -7.39 3.06 7.62
N ASP A 132 -6.30 2.37 7.29
CA ASP A 132 -5.93 1.08 7.91
C ASP A 132 -5.82 1.20 9.44
N ALA A 133 -5.07 2.22 9.91
CA ALA A 133 -4.93 2.48 11.35
C ALA A 133 -6.28 2.79 12.01
N ARG A 134 -7.12 3.60 11.36
CA ARG A 134 -8.45 3.96 11.87
C ARG A 134 -9.35 2.73 11.96
N LEU A 135 -9.37 1.89 10.92
CA LEU A 135 -10.15 0.65 10.89
C LEU A 135 -9.72 -0.30 12.01
N ARG A 136 -8.42 -0.54 12.18
CA ARG A 136 -7.90 -1.38 13.27
C ARG A 136 -8.23 -0.82 14.65
N ALA A 137 -8.30 0.50 14.81
CA ALA A 137 -8.64 1.15 16.08
C ALA A 137 -10.15 1.13 16.38
N THR A 138 -11.00 1.23 15.36
CA THR A 138 -12.46 1.35 15.55
C THR A 138 -13.21 0.03 15.45
N LEU A 139 -12.68 -0.96 14.72
CA LEU A 139 -13.38 -2.21 14.49
C LEU A 139 -13.22 -3.20 15.66
N PRO A 140 -14.27 -3.95 16.02
CA PRO A 140 -14.20 -5.02 17.00
C PRO A 140 -13.15 -6.09 16.67
N SER A 141 -12.62 -6.77 17.69
CA SER A 141 -11.58 -7.79 17.53
C SER A 141 -11.92 -8.93 16.57
N HIS A 142 -13.21 -9.27 16.42
CA HIS A 142 -13.65 -10.32 15.49
C HIS A 142 -13.59 -9.89 14.02
N GLN A 143 -13.59 -8.57 13.73
CA GLN A 143 -13.53 -8.04 12.36
C GLN A 143 -12.11 -7.72 11.90
N GLN A 144 -11.17 -7.56 12.84
CA GLN A 144 -9.77 -7.23 12.53
C GLN A 144 -9.07 -8.25 11.59
N PRO A 145 -9.31 -9.57 11.67
CA PRO A 145 -8.69 -10.53 10.76
C PRO A 145 -9.10 -10.36 9.29
N TYR A 146 -10.23 -9.69 9.02
CA TYR A 146 -10.69 -9.43 7.66
C TYR A 146 -10.06 -8.18 7.03
N ILE A 147 -9.25 -7.43 7.77
CA ILE A 147 -8.51 -6.28 7.26
C ILE A 147 -7.24 -6.79 6.56
N PRO A 148 -7.12 -6.71 5.23
CA PRO A 148 -5.90 -7.09 4.52
C PRO A 148 -4.70 -6.26 4.98
N ALA A 149 -3.52 -6.85 4.96
CA ALA A 149 -2.29 -6.15 5.26
C ALA A 149 -2.05 -5.02 4.25
N LEU A 150 -1.76 -3.82 4.74
CA LEU A 150 -1.45 -2.68 3.89
C LEU A 150 -0.08 -2.88 3.21
N PRO A 151 0.06 -2.59 1.91
CA PRO A 151 1.35 -2.72 1.22
C PRO A 151 2.44 -1.87 1.89
N PRO A 152 3.65 -2.39 2.14
CA PRO A 152 4.63 -1.67 2.95
C PRO A 152 5.11 -0.34 2.34
N LYS A 153 5.56 0.55 3.24
CA LYS A 153 6.20 1.82 2.88
C LYS A 153 7.61 1.55 2.36
N PHE A 154 7.79 1.51 1.04
CA PHE A 154 9.13 1.57 0.45
C PHE A 154 9.54 3.04 0.23
N PRO A 155 10.60 3.54 0.89
CA PRO A 155 10.98 4.95 0.83
C PRO A 155 11.87 5.33 -0.36
N PHE A 156 12.44 4.38 -1.12
CA PHE A 156 13.54 4.68 -2.05
C PHE A 156 13.22 4.74 -3.56
N ALA A 157 11.96 4.58 -3.98
CA ALA A 157 11.57 4.65 -5.40
C ALA A 157 10.31 5.50 -5.69
N LYS A 158 10.06 6.54 -4.88
CA LYS A 158 8.80 7.31 -4.85
C LYS A 158 8.29 7.89 -6.19
N PHE A 159 9.15 8.04 -7.20
CA PHE A 159 8.78 8.60 -8.51
C PHE A 159 9.00 7.65 -9.70
N ARG A 160 9.42 6.40 -9.45
CA ARG A 160 9.61 5.43 -10.55
C ARG A 160 8.24 4.90 -11.00
N PRO A 161 7.90 4.97 -12.30
CA PRO A 161 6.56 4.60 -12.78
C PRO A 161 6.25 3.11 -12.52
N THR A 162 7.22 2.21 -12.74
CA THR A 162 7.07 0.77 -12.46
C THR A 162 6.72 0.48 -11.00
N PHE A 163 7.38 1.19 -10.08
CA PHE A 163 7.12 1.10 -8.65
C PHE A 163 5.72 1.64 -8.28
N LEU A 164 5.35 2.80 -8.85
CA LEU A 164 4.05 3.40 -8.62
C LEU A 164 2.91 2.53 -9.17
N ASP A 165 3.11 1.85 -10.29
CA ASP A 165 2.15 0.89 -10.86
C ASP A 165 2.01 -0.37 -10.03
N ARG A 166 3.12 -0.96 -9.54
CA ARG A 166 3.08 -2.11 -8.63
C ARG A 166 2.31 -1.73 -7.35
N ARG A 167 2.66 -0.60 -6.74
CA ARG A 167 1.97 -0.09 -5.56
C ARG A 167 0.50 0.20 -5.85
N ARG A 168 0.16 0.81 -7.00
CA ARG A 168 -1.23 1.06 -7.43
C ARG A 168 -2.05 -0.23 -7.43
N ARG A 169 -1.53 -1.30 -8.05
CA ARG A 169 -2.21 -2.61 -8.08
C ARG A 169 -2.41 -3.19 -6.68
N GLN A 170 -1.40 -3.13 -5.83
CA GLN A 170 -1.49 -3.62 -4.45
C GLN A 170 -2.51 -2.80 -3.63
N LEU A 171 -2.49 -1.47 -3.76
CA LEU A 171 -3.49 -0.60 -3.12
C LEU A 171 -4.89 -0.86 -3.63
N GLN A 172 -5.08 -1.15 -4.93
CA GLN A 172 -6.39 -1.48 -5.49
C GLN A 172 -6.91 -2.79 -4.89
N HIS A 173 -6.10 -3.83 -4.80
CA HIS A 173 -6.50 -5.10 -4.18
C HIS A 173 -6.85 -4.90 -2.70
N TRP A 174 -6.01 -4.16 -1.97
CA TRP A 174 -6.25 -3.82 -0.57
C TRP A 174 -7.57 -3.05 -0.40
N LEU A 175 -7.78 -2.00 -1.21
CA LEU A 175 -8.97 -1.15 -1.13
C LEU A 175 -10.24 -1.91 -1.53
N ALA A 176 -10.17 -2.79 -2.53
CA ALA A 176 -11.27 -3.66 -2.90
C ALA A 176 -11.65 -4.60 -1.75
N GLY A 177 -10.66 -5.20 -1.06
CA GLY A 177 -10.89 -6.03 0.12
C GLY A 177 -11.59 -5.29 1.26
N ILE A 178 -11.36 -3.99 1.41
CA ILE A 178 -12.03 -3.14 2.41
C ILE A 178 -13.44 -2.72 1.96
N LEU A 179 -13.56 -2.13 0.76
CA LEU A 179 -14.80 -1.48 0.31
C LEU A 179 -15.90 -2.46 -0.12
N LEU A 180 -15.51 -3.63 -0.64
CA LEU A 180 -16.44 -4.67 -1.09
C LEU A 180 -16.85 -5.61 0.05
N HIS A 181 -16.22 -5.51 1.22
CA HIS A 181 -16.61 -6.30 2.37
C HIS A 181 -17.96 -5.81 2.93
N PRO A 182 -18.93 -6.69 3.21
CA PRO A 182 -20.29 -6.32 3.61
C PRO A 182 -20.33 -5.48 4.90
N GLU A 183 -19.56 -5.87 5.92
CA GLU A 183 -19.55 -5.17 7.21
C GLU A 183 -18.54 -4.00 7.25
N ILE A 184 -17.29 -4.23 6.83
CA ILE A 184 -16.22 -3.22 6.88
C ILE A 184 -16.47 -2.08 5.89
N GLY A 185 -16.86 -2.37 4.64
CA GLY A 185 -17.07 -1.34 3.63
C GLY A 185 -18.17 -0.36 4.04
N GLY A 186 -19.16 -0.83 4.78
CA GLY A 186 -20.26 -0.02 5.31
C GLY A 186 -19.91 0.87 6.49
N CYS A 187 -18.72 0.77 7.10
CA CYS A 187 -18.40 1.50 8.32
C CYS A 187 -18.23 3.02 8.08
N GLN A 188 -18.45 3.82 9.13
CA GLN A 188 -18.38 5.28 9.04
C GLN A 188 -16.98 5.77 8.61
N ALA A 189 -15.92 5.14 9.10
CA ALA A 189 -14.54 5.50 8.76
C ALA A 189 -14.27 5.42 7.25
N VAL A 190 -14.79 4.36 6.60
CA VAL A 190 -14.68 4.17 5.15
C VAL A 190 -15.47 5.24 4.40
N ARG A 191 -16.74 5.47 4.77
CA ARG A 191 -17.59 6.45 4.09
C ARG A 191 -16.98 7.86 4.15
N GLU A 192 -16.50 8.27 5.32
CA GLU A 192 -15.83 9.55 5.49
C GLU A 192 -14.56 9.64 4.65
N TRP A 193 -13.75 8.58 4.62
CA TRP A 193 -12.52 8.56 3.82
C TRP A 193 -12.79 8.71 2.32
N VAL A 194 -13.85 8.07 1.81
CA VAL A 194 -14.26 8.14 0.40
C VAL A 194 -14.79 9.54 0.03
N MET A 195 -15.54 10.17 0.93
CA MET A 195 -16.13 11.49 0.67
C MET A 195 -15.15 12.65 0.92
N ASP A 196 -14.12 12.42 1.73
CA ASP A 196 -13.09 13.40 2.02
C ASP A 196 -12.24 13.71 0.78
N ARG A 197 -12.07 15.00 0.48
CA ARG A 197 -11.33 15.50 -0.69
C ARG A 197 -9.92 16.01 -0.35
N SER A 198 -9.40 15.71 0.84
CA SER A 198 -8.09 16.17 1.33
C SER A 198 -6.86 15.44 0.75
#